data_AF-A0A448MSJ1-F1
#
_entry.id   AF-A0A448MSJ1-F1
#
_cell.length_a   1.000
_cell.length_b   1.000
_cell.length_c   1.000
_cell.angle_alpha   90.00
_cell.angle_beta   90.00
_cell.angle_gamma   90.00
#
_symmetry.space_group_name_H-M   'P 1'
#
loop_
_entity.id
_entity.type
_entity.pdbx_description
1 polymer ?
#
loop_
_entity_poly.entity_id
_entity_poly.type
_entity_poly.pdbx_seq_one_letter_code
_entity_poly.pdbx_strand_id
1 'polypeptide(L)' 'MARVTVQDAVEKIGNRFDLILTAARRARQLQLHQRDPLVPEDNDKPTVIALREIEKD' A
#
# COMPACT_ATOMS: atom_id res chain seq x y z
N MET A 1 11.83 9.54 -2.18
CA MET A 1 11.54 8.10 -2.21
C MET A 1 12.32 7.44 -1.08
N ALA A 2 11.71 7.36 0.10
CA ALA A 2 12.34 6.68 1.23
C ALA A 2 12.41 5.17 0.93
N ARG A 3 13.45 4.51 1.44
CA ARG A 3 13.53 3.05 1.43
C ARG A 3 12.38 2.51 2.27
N VAL A 4 11.42 1.81 1.64
CA VAL A 4 10.28 1.16 2.32
C VAL A 4 10.59 -0.31 2.58
N THR A 5 10.35 -0.76 3.80
CA THR A 5 10.40 -2.16 4.23
C THR A 5 8.99 -2.67 4.41
N VAL A 6 8.66 -3.85 3.87
CA VAL A 6 7.29 -4.39 3.90
C VAL A 6 7.03 -5.33 5.09
N GLN A 7 7.90 -5.33 6.11
CA GLN A 7 7.81 -6.28 7.22
C GLN A 7 6.48 -6.12 7.96
N ASP A 8 6.13 -4.89 8.32
CA ASP A 8 4.89 -4.57 9.05
C ASP A 8 3.64 -4.96 8.24
N ALA A 9 3.65 -4.68 6.93
CA ALA A 9 2.57 -5.06 6.02
C ALA A 9 2.40 -6.59 5.90
N VAL A 10 3.51 -7.34 5.93
CA VAL A 10 3.48 -8.81 5.90
C VAL A 10 2.93 -9.38 7.20
N GLU A 11 3.24 -8.79 8.35
CA GLU A 11 2.72 -9.21 9.65
C GLU A 11 1.21 -9.02 9.77
N LYS A 12 0.65 -7.97 9.14
CA LYS A 12 -0.80 -7.71 9.11
C LYS A 12 -1.59 -8.72 8.28
N ILE A 13 -1.09 -9.08 7.09
CA ILE A 13 -1.80 -10.00 6.18
C ILE A 13 -1.43 -11.47 6.42
N GLY A 14 -0.24 -11.74 6.97
CA GLY A 14 0.27 -13.09 7.25
C GLY A 14 0.79 -13.84 6.02
N ASN A 15 0.28 -13.55 4.82
CA ASN A 15 0.74 -14.14 3.56
C ASN A 15 1.31 -13.09 2.59
N ARG A 16 2.55 -13.32 2.15
CA ARG A 16 3.27 -12.42 1.23
C ARG A 16 2.63 -12.34 -0.16
N PHE A 17 2.02 -13.41 -0.64
CA PHE A 17 1.36 -13.39 -1.96
C PHE A 17 0.05 -12.61 -1.92
N ASP A 18 -0.72 -12.77 -0.84
CA ASP A 18 -1.97 -12.04 -0.65
C ASP A 18 -1.71 -10.55 -0.40
N LEU A 19 -0.60 -10.22 0.26
CA LEU A 19 -0.11 -8.84 0.37
C LEU A 19 0.11 -8.22 -1.01
N ILE A 20 0.82 -8.92 -1.90
CA ILE A 20 1.09 -8.43 -3.26
C ILE A 20 -0.23 -8.20 -4.01
N LEU A 21 -1.16 -9.15 -3.94
CA LEU A 21 -2.44 -9.06 -4.65
C LEU A 21 -3.30 -7.90 -4.13
N THR A 22 -3.35 -7.73 -2.81
CA THR A 22 -4.13 -6.69 -2.12
C THR A 22 -3.56 -5.31 -2.38
N ALA A 23 -2.24 -5.14 -2.19
CA ALA A 23 -1.54 -3.90 -2.46
C ALA A 23 -1.63 -3.50 -3.94
N ALA A 24 -1.49 -4.46 -4.87
CA ALA A 24 -1.62 -4.18 -6.30
C ALA A 24 -3.03 -3.73 -6.68
N ARG A 25 -4.08 -4.35 -6.10
CA ARG A 25 -5.46 -3.94 -6.34
C ARG A 25 -5.70 -2.52 -5.83
N ARG A 26 -5.21 -2.21 -4.62
CA ARG A 26 -5.36 -0.88 -4.02
C ARG A 26 -4.59 0.19 -4.76
N ALA A 27 -3.34 -0.08 -5.13
CA ALA A 27 -2.50 0.84 -5.91
C ALA A 27 -3.15 1.23 -7.25
N ARG A 28 -3.83 0.30 -7.93
CA ARG A 28 -4.59 0.61 -9.16
C ARG A 28 -5.76 1.56 -8.91
N GLN A 29 -6.48 1.41 -7.81
CA GLN A 29 -7.59 2.33 -7.45
C GLN A 29 -7.08 3.75 -7.23
N LEU A 30 -5.94 3.88 -6.55
CA LEU A 30 -5.26 5.15 -6.32
C LEU A 30 -4.74 5.76 -7.63
N GLN A 31 -4.13 4.94 -8.50
CA GLN A 31 -3.62 5.38 -9.80
C GLN A 31 -4.72 5.87 -10.76
N LEU A 32 -5.91 5.26 -10.70
CA LEU A 32 -7.07 5.67 -11.50
C LEU A 32 -7.87 6.80 -10.86
N HIS A 33 -7.43 7.34 -9.71
CA HIS A 33 -8.14 8.34 -8.93
C HIS A 33 -9.60 7.96 -8.63
N GLN A 34 -9.90 6.66 -8.52
CA GLN A 34 -11.23 6.16 -8.19
C GLN A 34 -11.57 6.32 -6.70
N ARG A 35 -10.52 6.39 -5.88
CA ARG A 35 -10.59 6.55 -4.42
C ARG A 35 -9.41 7.37 -3.95
N ASP A 36 -9.65 8.18 -2.94
CA ASP A 36 -8.60 8.94 -2.28
C ASP A 36 -7.72 8.05 -1.38
N PRO A 37 -6.45 8.44 -1.18
CA PRO A 37 -5.59 7.85 -0.16
C PRO A 37 -6.19 7.99 1.24
N LEU A 38 -6.10 6.95 2.05
CA LEU A 38 -6.45 6.98 3.48
C LEU A 38 -5.28 7.48 4.35
N VAL A 39 -4.10 7.60 3.76
CA VAL A 39 -2.87 8.10 4.39
C VAL A 39 -2.33 9.30 3.62
N PRO A 40 -1.64 10.25 4.29
CA PRO A 40 -1.05 11.40 3.61
C PRO A 40 -0.11 11.00 2.48
N GLU A 41 -0.32 11.60 1.31
CA GLU A 41 0.50 11.42 0.13
C GLU A 41 1.82 12.20 0.26
N ASP A 42 2.88 11.52 0.66
CA ASP A 42 4.19 12.14 0.89
C ASP A 42 5.07 12.08 -0.38
N ASN A 43 4.47 12.49 -1.51
CA ASN A 43 5.04 12.35 -2.87
C ASN A 43 5.41 10.89 -3.22
N ASP A 44 4.69 9.95 -2.62
CA ASP A 44 4.87 8.51 -2.77
C ASP A 44 4.12 7.99 -3.99
N LYS A 45 4.66 6.93 -4.61
CA LYS A 45 3.93 6.23 -5.68
C LYS A 45 2.69 5.53 -5.09
N PRO A 46 1.62 5.34 -5.89
CA PRO A 46 0.41 4.63 -5.45
C PRO A 46 0.66 3.25 -4.82
N THR A 47 1.71 2.56 -5.24
CA THR A 47 2.13 1.28 -4.66
C THR A 47 2.64 1.41 -3.24
N VAL A 48 3.39 2.47 -2.94
CA VAL A 48 3.92 2.73 -1.60
C VAL A 48 2.80 3.21 -0.68
N ILE A 49 1.92 4.08 -1.18
CA ILE A 49 0.73 4.53 -0.45
C ILE A 49 -0.14 3.32 -0.05
N ALA A 50 -0.42 2.41 -0.99
CA ALA A 50 -1.19 1.19 -0.71
C ALA A 50 -0.55 0.29 0.36
N LEU A 51 0.79 0.17 0.38
CA LEU A 51 1.48 -0.58 1.43
C LEU A 51 1.39 0.12 2.78
N ARG A 52 1.55 1.45 2.83
CA ARG A 52 1.42 2.25 4.05
C ARG A 52 0.00 2.25 4.64
N GLU A 53 -1.01 2.11 3.79
CA GLU A 53 -2.40 1.90 4.24
C GLU A 53 -2.53 0.55 4.96
N ILE A 54 -1.98 -0.52 4.37
CA ILE A 54 -2.01 -1.87 4.96
C ILE A 54 -1.23 -1.94 6.28
N GLU A 55 -0.16 -1.15 6.43
CA GLU A 55 0.60 -1.08 7.69
C GLU A 55 -0.19 -0.39 8.82
N LYS A 56 -1.12 0.51 8.49
CA LYS A 56 -1.88 1.31 9.45
C LYS A 56 -3.26 0.74 9.79
N ASP A 57 -3.82 -0.13 8.95
CA ASP A 57 -4.95 -1.02 9.30
C ASP A 57 -4.52 -2.01 10.38
#